data_AF-A0A381T0H4-F1
#
_entry.id   AF-A0A381T0H4-F1
#
_cell.length_a   1.000
_cell.length_b   1.000
_cell.length_c   1.000
_cell.angle_alpha   90.00
_cell.angle_beta   90.00
_cell.angle_gamma   90.00
#
_symmetry.space_group_name_H-M   'P 1'
#
loop_
_entity.id
_entity.type
_entity.pdbx_description
1 polymer ?
#
loop_
_entity_poly.entity_id
_entity_poly.type
_entity_poly.pdbx_seq_one_letter_code
_entity_poly.pdbx_strand_id
1 'polypeptide(L)'
;MKSREKTTVNVLRMILSDLHNRKIAAGEDLDKEQIVAALRTAVKQRREAAEQFSQGGRQDRAEAELGEIEVIKAYLPKLLESDELSAAVDEAIANTGASLPSDMGKVMGQLMSRYQGRVDGKLANALVRQRLAG
;
A
#
# COMPACT_ATOMS: atom_id res chain seq x y z
N MET A 1 -18.08 7.02 22.01
CA MET A 1 -17.40 7.92 21.06
C MET A 1 -15.98 8.31 21.48
N LYS A 2 -15.70 8.61 22.77
CA LYS A 2 -14.33 8.88 23.27
C LYS A 2 -13.28 7.79 23.01
N SER A 3 -13.64 6.50 23.07
CA SER A 3 -12.67 5.41 22.87
C SER A 3 -12.16 5.30 21.43
N ARG A 4 -13.02 5.59 20.43
CA ARG A 4 -12.64 5.52 19.00
C ARG A 4 -11.71 6.67 18.62
N GLU A 5 -11.93 7.85 19.19
CA GLU A 5 -10.98 8.96 19.08
C GLU A 5 -9.64 8.64 19.73
N LYS A 6 -9.64 8.02 20.93
CA LYS A 6 -8.41 7.62 21.62
C LYS A 6 -7.57 6.63 20.80
N THR A 7 -8.21 5.62 20.18
CA THR A 7 -7.52 4.69 19.27
C THR A 7 -6.96 5.43 18.06
N THR A 8 -7.75 6.27 17.41
CA THR A 8 -7.31 7.07 16.25
C THR A 8 -6.09 7.93 16.59
N VAL A 9 -6.14 8.67 17.70
CA VAL A 9 -5.04 9.52 18.17
C VAL A 9 -3.77 8.70 18.45
N ASN A 10 -3.90 7.52 19.06
CA ASN A 10 -2.76 6.66 19.34
C ASN A 10 -2.11 6.12 18.06
N VAL A 11 -2.92 5.64 17.11
CA VAL A 11 -2.46 5.16 15.80
C VAL A 11 -1.70 6.27 15.06
N LEU A 12 -2.29 7.47 15.01
CA LEU A 12 -1.66 8.62 14.35
C LEU A 12 -0.36 9.02 15.04
N ARG A 13 -0.29 8.99 16.37
CA ARG A 13 0.93 9.31 17.11
C ARG A 13 2.05 8.32 16.77
N MET A 14 1.75 7.01 16.74
CA MET A 14 2.73 5.99 16.35
C MET A 14 3.23 6.19 14.92
N ILE A 15 2.33 6.48 13.98
CA ILE A 15 2.69 6.76 12.59
C ILE A 15 3.58 7.99 12.48
N LEU A 16 3.23 9.08 13.16
CA LEU A 16 4.03 10.30 13.17
C LEU A 16 5.43 10.04 13.74
N SER A 17 5.54 9.23 14.79
CA SER A 17 6.85 8.81 15.32
C SER A 17 7.64 7.97 14.31
N ASP A 18 7.01 7.03 13.60
CA ASP A 18 7.69 6.24 12.55
C ASP A 18 8.18 7.14 11.40
N LEU A 19 7.33 8.06 10.91
CA LEU A 19 7.69 9.03 9.88
C LEU A 19 8.83 9.96 10.34
N HIS A 20 8.80 10.41 11.60
CA HIS A 20 9.86 11.23 12.16
C HIS A 20 11.19 10.48 12.24
N ASN A 21 11.18 9.22 12.67
CA ASN A 21 12.37 8.37 12.70
C ASN A 21 12.93 8.15 11.29
N ARG A 22 12.07 7.92 10.31
CA ARG A 22 12.47 7.80 8.90
C ARG A 22 13.07 9.09 8.35
N LYS A 23 12.49 10.25 8.67
CA LYS A 23 13.04 11.57 8.33
C LYS A 23 14.46 11.73 8.91
N ILE A 24 14.65 11.40 10.19
CA ILE A 24 15.97 11.45 10.83
C ILE A 24 16.95 10.52 10.10
N ALA A 25 16.53 9.29 9.79
CA ALA A 25 17.37 8.31 9.11
C ALA A 25 17.72 8.72 7.66
N ALA A 26 16.81 9.40 6.95
CA ALA A 26 17.04 9.92 5.61
C ALA A 26 17.95 11.16 5.61
N GLY A 27 17.94 11.94 6.70
CA GLY A 27 18.68 13.20 6.79
C GLY A 27 18.01 14.37 6.05
N GLU A 28 16.83 14.15 5.48
CA GLU A 28 16.04 15.13 4.73
C GLU A 28 14.53 14.91 4.96
N ASP A 29 13.70 15.86 4.52
CA ASP A 29 12.25 15.71 4.58
C ASP A 29 11.76 14.58 3.68
N LEU A 30 10.74 13.85 4.16
CA LEU A 30 10.13 12.79 3.37
C LEU A 30 9.22 13.38 2.30
N ASP A 31 9.39 12.91 1.06
CA ASP A 31 8.44 13.19 -0.01
C ASP A 31 7.11 12.44 0.18
N LYS A 32 6.14 12.75 -0.66
CA LYS A 32 4.79 12.17 -0.55
C LYS A 32 4.81 10.67 -0.81
N GLU A 33 5.65 10.21 -1.73
CA GLU A 33 5.82 8.83 -2.13
C GLU A 33 6.39 7.99 -0.98
N GLN A 34 7.40 8.51 -0.29
CA GLN A 34 8.02 7.93 0.90
C GLN A 34 7.04 7.86 2.07
N ILE A 35 6.24 8.90 2.29
CA ILE A 35 5.17 8.89 3.31
C ILE A 35 4.14 7.81 2.99
N VAL A 36 3.64 7.74 1.75
CA VAL A 36 2.68 6.71 1.33
C VAL A 36 3.28 5.30 1.47
N ALA A 37 4.55 5.12 1.14
CA ALA A 37 5.25 3.85 1.31
C ALA A 37 5.37 3.44 2.78
N ALA A 38 5.65 4.39 3.68
CA ALA A 38 5.69 4.16 5.12
C ALA A 38 4.31 3.75 5.67
N LEU A 39 3.24 4.46 5.28
CA LEU A 39 1.87 4.11 5.67
C LEU A 39 1.44 2.72 5.16
N ARG A 40 1.79 2.37 3.92
CA ARG A 40 1.55 1.02 3.37
C ARG A 40 2.32 -0.06 4.14
N THR A 41 3.55 0.22 4.54
CA THR A 41 4.35 -0.68 5.40
C THR A 41 3.67 -0.88 6.75
N ALA A 42 3.17 0.18 7.37
CA ALA A 42 2.45 0.12 8.63
C ALA A 42 1.15 -0.70 8.53
N VAL A 43 0.40 -0.60 7.42
CA VAL A 43 -0.77 -1.46 7.16
C VAL A 43 -0.36 -2.93 7.05
N LYS A 44 0.72 -3.23 6.33
CA LYS A 44 1.21 -4.61 6.16
C LYS A 44 1.59 -5.23 7.50
N GLN A 45 2.38 -4.54 8.32
CA GLN A 45 2.81 -5.01 9.64
C GLN A 45 1.63 -5.34 10.56
N ARG A 46 0.60 -4.47 10.57
CA ARG A 46 -0.62 -4.70 11.36
C ARG A 46 -1.43 -5.89 10.85
N ARG A 47 -1.49 -6.09 9.53
CA ARG A 47 -2.17 -7.25 8.94
C ARG A 47 -1.48 -8.56 9.33
N GLU A 48 -0.16 -8.57 9.30
CA GLU A 48 0.65 -9.70 9.76
C GLU A 48 0.46 -9.94 11.26
N ALA A 49 0.43 -8.89 12.09
CA ALA A 49 0.15 -8.99 13.52
C ALA A 49 -1.26 -9.53 13.79
N ALA A 50 -2.28 -9.05 13.06
CA ALA A 50 -3.65 -9.53 13.17
C ALA A 50 -3.76 -11.03 12.88
N GLU A 51 -3.08 -11.49 11.82
CA GLU A 51 -3.01 -12.91 11.47
C GLU A 51 -2.32 -13.73 12.58
N GLN A 52 -1.18 -13.27 13.08
CA GLN A 52 -0.47 -13.94 14.19
C GLN A 52 -1.32 -14.02 15.47
N PHE A 53 -2.03 -12.94 15.83
CA PHE A 53 -2.93 -12.95 16.99
C PHE A 53 -4.11 -13.90 16.78
N SER A 54 -4.71 -13.93 15.59
CA SER A 54 -5.80 -14.85 15.28
C SER A 54 -5.34 -16.30 15.36
N GLN A 55 -4.18 -16.64 14.79
CA GLN A 55 -3.57 -17.97 14.91
C GLN A 55 -3.27 -18.36 16.36
N GLY A 56 -2.93 -17.40 17.21
CA GLY A 56 -2.72 -17.59 18.65
C GLY A 56 -3.99 -17.60 19.50
N GLY A 57 -5.19 -17.60 18.90
CA GLY A 57 -6.47 -17.58 19.62
C GLY A 57 -6.81 -16.24 20.29
N ARG A 58 -6.10 -15.16 19.93
CA ARG A 58 -6.25 -13.80 20.49
C ARG A 58 -7.06 -12.90 19.56
N GLN A 59 -8.32 -13.29 19.33
CA GLN A 59 -9.22 -12.60 18.40
C GLN A 59 -9.43 -11.12 18.77
N ASP A 60 -9.47 -10.81 20.07
CA ASP A 60 -9.54 -9.45 20.61
C ASP A 60 -8.43 -8.54 20.09
N ARG A 61 -7.20 -9.07 20.00
CA ARG A 61 -6.05 -8.33 19.49
C ARG A 61 -6.03 -8.27 17.97
N ALA A 62 -6.45 -9.34 17.30
CA ALA A 62 -6.58 -9.34 15.85
C ALA A 62 -7.57 -8.26 15.37
N GLU A 63 -8.73 -8.14 16.03
CA GLU A 63 -9.72 -7.11 15.74
C GLU A 63 -9.20 -5.69 16.02
N ALA A 64 -8.41 -5.52 17.08
CA ALA A 64 -7.77 -4.24 17.37
C ALA A 64 -6.84 -3.82 16.22
N GLU A 65 -5.94 -4.71 15.77
CA GLU A 65 -5.03 -4.45 14.64
C GLU A 65 -5.79 -4.11 13.35
N LEU A 66 -6.86 -4.86 13.04
CA LEU A 66 -7.71 -4.59 11.88
C LEU A 66 -8.41 -3.22 11.99
N GLY A 67 -8.84 -2.82 13.18
CA GLY A 67 -9.40 -1.50 13.43
C GLY A 67 -8.38 -0.37 13.22
N GLU A 68 -7.12 -0.59 13.61
CA GLU A 68 -6.04 0.37 13.34
C GLU A 68 -5.76 0.51 11.85
N ILE A 69 -5.77 -0.58 11.09
CA ILE A 69 -5.60 -0.55 9.62
C ILE A 69 -6.59 0.42 8.96
N GLU A 70 -7.85 0.42 9.39
CA GLU A 70 -8.86 1.31 8.82
C GLU A 70 -8.58 2.79 9.11
N VAL A 71 -7.99 3.11 10.26
CA VAL A 71 -7.52 4.47 10.55
C VAL A 71 -6.41 4.87 9.58
N ILE A 72 -5.44 3.99 9.32
CA ILE A 72 -4.31 4.29 8.42
C ILE A 72 -4.78 4.44 6.97
N LYS A 73 -5.69 3.57 6.52
CA LYS A 73 -6.25 3.61 5.16
C LYS A 73 -6.93 4.93 4.84
N ALA A 74 -7.50 5.62 5.83
CA ALA A 74 -8.10 6.94 5.62
C ALA A 74 -7.10 8.01 5.14
N TYR A 75 -5.79 7.78 5.32
CA TYR A 75 -4.71 8.67 4.89
C TYR A 75 -3.95 8.16 3.66
N LEU A 76 -4.31 6.99 3.15
CA LEU A 76 -3.74 6.44 1.92
C LEU A 76 -4.59 6.86 0.71
N PRO A 77 -3.96 7.10 -0.46
CA PRO A 77 -4.71 7.21 -1.69
C PRO A 77 -5.53 5.93 -1.92
N LYS A 78 -6.78 6.10 -2.37
CA LYS A 78 -7.63 4.96 -2.71
C LYS A 78 -6.95 4.13 -3.80
N LEU A 79 -6.74 2.84 -3.52
CA LEU A 79 -6.24 1.91 -4.52
C LEU A 79 -7.22 1.83 -5.69
N LEU A 80 -6.67 1.57 -6.87
CA LEU A 80 -7.47 1.18 -8.02
C LEU A 80 -8.20 -0.11 -7.69
N GLU A 81 -9.50 -0.14 -7.96
CA GLU A 81 -10.28 -1.37 -7.90
C GLU A 81 -9.81 -2.34 -9.00
N SER A 82 -10.22 -3.62 -8.92
CA SER A 82 -9.77 -4.66 -9.87
C SER A 82 -9.95 -4.25 -11.35
N ASP A 83 -11.11 -3.71 -11.70
CA ASP A 83 -11.42 -3.32 -13.08
C ASP A 83 -10.63 -2.08 -13.52
N GLU A 84 -10.47 -1.10 -12.62
CA GLU A 84 -9.66 0.09 -12.88
C GLU A 84 -8.18 -0.26 -13.04
N LEU A 85 -7.67 -1.19 -12.23
CA LEU A 85 -6.30 -1.68 -12.34
C LEU A 85 -6.09 -2.44 -13.64
N SER A 86 -7.06 -3.25 -14.05
CA SER A 86 -7.04 -3.97 -15.32
C SER A 86 -6.97 -3.02 -16.50
N ALA A 87 -7.85 -2.02 -16.54
CA ALA A 87 -7.84 -0.99 -17.58
C ALA A 87 -6.54 -0.16 -17.57
N ALA A 88 -6.02 0.18 -16.40
CA ALA A 88 -4.76 0.90 -16.27
C ALA A 88 -3.56 0.08 -16.79
N VAL A 89 -3.56 -1.23 -16.60
CA VAL A 89 -2.55 -2.14 -17.14
C VAL A 89 -2.66 -2.25 -18.66
N ASP A 90 -3.87 -2.41 -19.21
CA ASP A 90 -4.12 -2.38 -20.66
C ASP A 90 -3.55 -1.12 -21.31
N GLU A 91 -3.91 0.03 -20.73
CA GLU A 91 -3.49 1.32 -21.21
C GLU A 91 -1.97 1.48 -21.12
N ALA A 92 -1.35 0.98 -20.05
CA ALA A 92 0.10 1.05 -19.88
C ALA A 92 0.84 0.19 -20.91
N ILE A 93 0.33 -1.01 -21.20
CA ILE A 93 0.88 -1.89 -22.24
C ILE A 93 0.78 -1.21 -23.62
N ALA A 94 -0.39 -0.67 -23.96
CA ALA A 94 -0.61 0.01 -25.23
C ALA A 94 0.32 1.23 -25.41
N ASN A 95 0.47 2.05 -24.37
CA ASN A 95 1.32 3.24 -24.41
C ASN A 95 2.82 2.93 -24.48
N THR A 96 3.25 1.82 -23.88
CA THR A 96 4.66 1.41 -23.91
C THR A 96 5.02 0.56 -25.12
N GLY A 97 4.03 0.07 -25.88
CA GLY A 97 4.23 -0.90 -26.95
C GLY A 97 4.80 -2.23 -26.44
N ALA A 98 4.64 -2.53 -25.15
CA ALA A 98 5.15 -3.73 -24.53
C ALA A 98 4.48 -4.98 -25.12
N SER A 99 5.26 -5.98 -25.45
CA SER A 99 4.74 -7.24 -26.03
C SER A 99 5.39 -8.49 -25.46
N LEU A 100 6.52 -8.36 -24.77
CA LEU A 100 7.27 -9.48 -24.21
C LEU A 100 7.32 -9.40 -22.68
N PRO A 101 7.50 -10.53 -21.98
CA PRO A 101 7.71 -10.54 -20.52
C PRO A 101 8.90 -9.66 -20.08
N SER A 102 9.90 -9.48 -20.94
CA SER A 102 11.04 -8.58 -20.71
C SER A 102 10.65 -7.10 -20.60
N ASP A 103 9.51 -6.69 -21.16
CA ASP A 103 9.01 -5.31 -21.10
C ASP A 103 8.26 -4.98 -19.80
N MET A 104 8.06 -5.97 -18.91
CA MET A 104 7.33 -5.78 -17.65
C MET A 104 7.83 -4.58 -16.84
N GLY A 105 9.15 -4.34 -16.81
CA GLY A 105 9.74 -3.20 -16.11
C GLY A 105 9.26 -1.85 -16.64
N LYS A 106 9.09 -1.73 -17.97
CA LYS A 106 8.59 -0.50 -18.61
C LYS A 106 7.13 -0.24 -18.25
N VAL A 107 6.29 -1.26 -18.35
CA VAL A 107 4.86 -1.19 -18.02
C VAL A 107 4.67 -0.82 -16.55
N MET A 108 5.39 -1.50 -15.65
CA MET A 108 5.35 -1.20 -14.21
C MET A 108 5.83 0.22 -13.91
N GLY A 109 6.90 0.68 -14.55
CA GLY A 109 7.41 2.04 -14.38
C GLY A 109 6.37 3.11 -14.75
N GLN A 110 5.72 2.96 -15.91
CA GLN A 110 4.67 3.87 -16.34
C GLN A 110 3.47 3.83 -15.38
N LEU A 111 3.01 2.63 -15.01
CA LEU A 111 1.85 2.45 -14.14
C LEU A 111 2.08 3.10 -12.77
N MET A 112 3.25 2.87 -12.16
CA MET A 112 3.60 3.43 -10.85
C MET A 112 3.78 4.94 -10.89
N SER A 113 4.29 5.50 -12.00
CA SER A 113 4.41 6.94 -12.19
C SER A 113 3.05 7.62 -12.42
N ARG A 114 2.14 6.98 -13.17
CA ARG A 114 0.83 7.56 -13.50
C ARG A 114 -0.18 7.44 -12.35
N TYR A 115 -0.09 6.37 -11.58
CA TYR A 115 -1.04 6.04 -10.51
C TYR A 115 -0.32 5.97 -9.14
N GLN A 116 0.57 6.93 -8.89
CA GLN A 116 1.37 7.03 -7.66
C GLN A 116 0.54 6.79 -6.40
N GLY A 117 0.94 5.80 -5.61
CA GLY A 117 0.28 5.48 -4.34
C GLY A 117 -1.13 4.87 -4.48
N ARG A 118 -1.63 4.63 -5.70
CA ARG A 118 -2.94 4.02 -5.98
C ARG A 118 -2.86 2.61 -6.57
N VAL A 119 -1.65 2.14 -6.89
CA VAL A 119 -1.44 0.78 -7.42
C VAL A 119 -1.03 -0.17 -6.31
N ASP A 120 -1.68 -1.33 -6.24
CA ASP A 120 -1.14 -2.50 -5.53
C ASP A 120 -0.10 -3.16 -6.43
N GLY A 121 1.18 -3.05 -6.05
CA GLY A 121 2.28 -3.52 -6.89
C GLY A 121 2.29 -5.04 -7.09
N LYS A 122 1.77 -5.83 -6.14
CA LYS A 122 1.74 -7.29 -6.27
C LYS A 122 0.66 -7.71 -7.26
N LEU A 123 -0.53 -7.13 -7.14
CA LEU A 123 -1.63 -7.38 -8.08
C LEU A 123 -1.28 -6.87 -9.48
N ALA A 124 -0.71 -5.66 -9.58
CA ALA A 124 -0.27 -5.11 -10.85
C ALA A 124 0.80 -5.98 -11.52
N ASN A 125 1.81 -6.45 -10.76
CA ASN A 125 2.86 -7.30 -11.31
C ASN A 125 2.29 -8.64 -11.83
N ALA A 126 1.40 -9.27 -11.07
CA ALA A 126 0.73 -10.49 -11.49
C ALA A 126 -0.09 -10.28 -12.77
N LEU A 127 -0.84 -9.18 -12.84
CA LEU A 127 -1.68 -8.87 -13.99
C LEU A 127 -0.85 -8.54 -15.23
N VAL A 128 0.14 -7.65 -15.12
CA VAL A 128 1.06 -7.34 -16.23
C VAL A 128 1.74 -8.59 -16.75
N ARG A 129 2.21 -9.46 -15.85
CA ARG A 129 2.81 -10.73 -16.22
C ARG A 129 1.83 -11.62 -16.99
N GLN A 130 0.59 -11.73 -16.52
CA GLN A 130 -0.45 -12.50 -17.21
C GLN A 130 -0.72 -11.96 -18.62
N ARG A 131 -0.73 -10.63 -18.80
CA ARG A 131 -1.01 -10.00 -20.10
C ARG A 131 0.15 -10.14 -21.10
N LEU A 132 1.38 -10.16 -20.61
CA LEU A 132 2.60 -10.24 -21.44
C LEU A 132 3.12 -11.68 -21.63
N ALA A 133 2.63 -12.65 -20.88
CA ALA A 133 3.03 -14.05 -20.96
C ALA A 133 2.20 -14.86 -21.96
N GLY A 134 1.77 -14.24 -23.06
CA GLY A 134 0.99 -14.88 -24.13
C GLY A 134 1.54 -16.24 -24.56
#